data_AF-A0A9D1S957-F1
#
_entry.id   AF-A0A9D1S957-F1
#
_cell.length_a   1.000
_cell.length_b   1.000
_cell.length_c   1.000
_cell.angle_alpha   90.00
_cell.angle_beta   90.00
_cell.angle_gamma   90.00
#
_symmetry.space_group_name_H-M   'P 1'
#
loop_
_entity.id
_entity.type
_entity.pdbx_description
1 polymer ?
#
loop_
_entity_poly.entity_id
_entity_poly.type
_entity_poly.pdbx_seq_one_letter_code
_entity_poly.pdbx_strand_id
1 'polypeptide(L)'
;YSGGYGAEPAFADLNKENDGTVAPCGAIGSIVFTPKESISAMEYYYNYVPKLWGKYGFRDAYNLEGEKEWYSVEDIGIDKGISMVMLENYLSGTIWQCFMKNKFVEKGLKKLKIQKIEDKNEVTKKLELV
;
A
#
# COMPACT_ATOMS: atom_id res chain seq x y z
N TYR A 1 15.88 -2.20 13.52
CA TYR A 1 15.55 -3.51 12.91
C TYR A 1 15.80 -4.66 13.87
N SER A 2 14.73 -5.34 14.29
CA SER A 2 14.75 -6.47 15.24
C SER A 2 14.89 -7.86 14.60
N GLY A 3 14.95 -7.98 13.27
CA GLY A 3 15.12 -9.28 12.59
C GLY A 3 13.82 -10.02 12.26
N GLY A 4 12.65 -9.48 12.61
CA GLY A 4 11.35 -10.11 12.37
C GLY A 4 10.83 -9.93 10.94
N TYR A 5 10.00 -10.89 10.50
CA TYR A 5 9.16 -10.74 9.30
C TYR A 5 7.89 -9.95 9.64
N GLY A 6 7.69 -8.83 8.94
CA GLY A 6 6.51 -7.98 9.09
C GLY A 6 6.56 -7.09 10.33
N ALA A 7 5.76 -6.02 10.30
CA ALA A 7 5.46 -5.26 11.50
C ALA A 7 4.52 -6.09 12.38
N GLU A 8 4.72 -6.04 13.69
CA GLU A 8 3.67 -6.51 14.60
C GLU A 8 2.37 -5.75 14.30
N PRO A 9 1.18 -6.38 14.46
CA PRO A 9 -0.08 -5.67 14.35
C PRO A 9 0.00 -4.40 15.21
N ALA A 10 -0.50 -3.28 14.70
CA ALA A 10 -0.69 -2.09 15.52
C ALA A 10 -1.70 -2.43 16.62
N PHE A 11 -1.21 -2.92 17.75
CA PHE A 11 -2.01 -3.05 18.95
C PHE A 11 -2.41 -1.62 19.38
N ALA A 12 -3.57 -1.49 20.01
CA ALA A 12 -4.06 -0.20 20.51
C ALA A 12 -3.12 0.50 21.52
N ASP A 13 -2.02 -0.17 21.90
CA ASP A 13 -0.95 0.41 22.69
C ASP A 13 -0.01 1.24 21.82
N LEU A 14 -0.37 2.53 21.66
CA LEU A 14 0.44 3.54 20.98
C LEU A 14 1.80 3.80 21.67
N ASN A 15 2.09 3.17 22.81
CA ASN A 15 3.40 3.25 23.46
C ASN A 15 4.44 2.28 22.85
N LYS A 16 4.03 1.40 21.93
CA LYS A 16 4.98 0.56 21.20
C LYS A 16 5.59 1.38 20.06
N GLU A 17 6.82 1.85 20.29
CA GLU A 17 7.55 2.68 19.35
C GLU A 17 7.84 1.92 18.05
N ASN A 18 7.69 2.61 16.91
CA ASN A 18 8.20 2.12 15.65
C ASN A 18 9.73 2.06 15.73
N ASP A 19 10.34 1.01 15.18
CA ASP A 19 11.80 0.84 15.27
C ASP A 19 12.57 1.57 14.15
N GLY A 20 11.90 2.48 13.42
CA GLY A 20 12.43 3.20 12.27
C GLY A 20 12.44 2.41 10.94
N THR A 21 11.91 1.17 10.91
CA THR A 21 11.87 0.38 9.67
C THR A 21 10.73 0.84 8.74
N VAL A 22 11.09 1.19 7.51
CA VAL A 22 10.16 1.67 6.48
C VAL A 22 10.09 0.68 5.33
N ALA A 23 8.88 0.23 5.01
CA ALA A 23 8.59 -0.60 3.84
C ALA A 23 8.06 0.26 2.68
N PRO A 24 8.76 0.36 1.54
CA PRO A 24 8.31 1.19 0.41
C PRO A 24 6.94 0.79 -0.15
N CYS A 25 6.57 -0.48 -0.01
CA CYS A 25 5.28 -1.01 -0.47
C CYS A 25 4.08 -0.31 0.17
N GLY A 26 4.22 0.23 1.39
CA GLY A 26 3.16 0.95 2.08
C GLY A 26 2.78 2.25 1.35
N ALA A 27 3.79 3.05 0.99
CA ALA A 27 3.58 4.27 0.21
C ALA A 27 3.12 3.94 -1.22
N ILE A 28 3.84 3.05 -1.92
CA ILE A 28 3.55 2.74 -3.33
C ILE A 28 2.19 2.07 -3.48
N GLY A 29 1.84 1.14 -2.59
CA GLY A 29 0.54 0.48 -2.55
C GLY A 29 -0.62 1.44 -2.24
N SER A 30 -0.34 2.60 -1.63
CA SER A 30 -1.34 3.60 -1.28
C SER A 30 -1.53 4.67 -2.36
N ILE A 31 -0.82 4.59 -3.49
CA ILE A 31 -0.80 5.63 -4.53
C ILE A 31 -2.18 6.01 -5.08
N VAL A 32 -3.13 5.06 -5.13
CA VAL A 32 -4.51 5.33 -5.58
C VAL A 32 -5.32 6.15 -4.58
N PHE A 33 -4.88 6.24 -3.32
CA PHE A 33 -5.50 7.01 -2.25
C PHE A 33 -4.77 8.33 -1.98
N THR A 34 -3.43 8.29 -1.94
CA THR A 34 -2.55 9.42 -1.59
C THR A 34 -1.46 9.62 -2.64
N PRO A 35 -1.83 9.98 -3.90
CA PRO A 35 -0.89 9.98 -5.01
C PRO A 35 0.27 10.96 -4.82
N LYS A 36 0.01 12.15 -4.29
CA LYS A 36 1.02 13.19 -4.08
C LYS A 36 2.10 12.73 -3.09
N GLU A 37 1.66 12.22 -1.94
CA GLU A 37 2.54 11.74 -0.87
C GLU A 37 3.29 10.49 -1.31
N SER A 38 2.61 9.58 -2.00
CA SER A 38 3.21 8.33 -2.49
C SER A 38 4.27 8.60 -3.56
N ILE A 39 4.04 9.53 -4.49
CA ILE A 39 5.03 9.95 -5.47
C ILE A 39 6.22 10.64 -4.80
N SER A 40 5.97 11.55 -3.85
CA SER A 40 7.04 12.20 -3.10
C SER A 40 7.90 11.19 -2.33
N ALA A 41 7.30 10.16 -1.73
CA ALA A 41 8.03 9.08 -1.08
C ALA A 41 8.86 8.26 -2.08
N MET A 42 8.31 7.89 -3.24
CA MET A 42 9.05 7.18 -4.29
C MET A 42 10.25 7.99 -4.81
N GLU A 43 10.07 9.30 -5.03
CA GLU A 43 11.15 10.20 -5.42
C GLU A 43 12.22 10.28 -4.32
N TYR A 44 11.82 10.31 -3.05
CA TYR A 44 12.77 10.29 -1.94
C TYR A 44 13.57 8.98 -1.91
N TYR A 45 12.90 7.84 -1.98
CA TYR A 45 13.52 6.51 -1.99
C TYR A 45 14.54 6.39 -3.12
N TYR A 46 14.18 6.84 -4.33
CA TYR A 46 15.02 6.71 -5.51
C TYR A 46 16.24 7.65 -5.47
N ASN A 47 16.05 8.90 -5.05
CA ASN A 47 17.11 9.91 -5.13
C ASN A 47 18.02 9.95 -3.89
N TYR A 48 17.50 9.60 -2.71
CA TYR A 48 18.22 9.78 -1.44
C TYR A 48 18.53 8.47 -0.71
N VAL A 49 17.96 7.34 -1.16
CA VAL A 49 18.20 6.01 -0.54
C VAL A 49 18.68 5.00 -1.60
N PRO A 50 19.81 5.23 -2.29
CA PRO A 50 20.19 4.46 -3.48
C PRO A 50 20.37 2.95 -3.23
N LYS A 51 20.77 2.55 -2.01
CA LYS A 51 20.92 1.13 -1.62
C LYS A 51 19.59 0.38 -1.54
N LEU A 52 18.48 1.11 -1.45
CA LEU A 52 17.13 0.55 -1.47
C LEU A 52 16.76 0.04 -2.87
N TRP A 53 17.36 0.52 -3.94
CA TRP A 53 17.07 0.04 -5.28
C TRP A 53 17.83 -1.27 -5.59
N GLY A 54 17.09 -2.29 -6.01
CA GLY A 54 17.62 -3.62 -6.35
C GLY A 54 17.14 -4.13 -7.71
N LYS A 55 17.41 -5.42 -7.97
CA LYS A 55 17.07 -6.09 -9.24
C LYS A 55 15.57 -6.01 -9.58
N TYR A 56 14.72 -6.05 -8.55
CA TYR A 56 13.25 -6.05 -8.68
C TYR A 56 12.63 -4.75 -8.15
N GLY A 57 13.29 -3.61 -8.36
CA GLY A 57 12.87 -2.31 -7.83
C GLY A 57 13.29 -2.08 -6.37
N PHE A 58 12.54 -1.26 -5.63
CA PHE A 58 12.82 -1.00 -4.21
C PHE A 58 12.78 -2.29 -3.39
N ARG A 59 13.82 -2.60 -2.60
CA ARG A 59 13.86 -3.72 -1.65
C ARG A 59 12.70 -3.63 -0.66
N ASP A 60 12.44 -4.74 0.03
CA ASP A 60 11.31 -4.91 0.94
C ASP A 60 11.19 -3.81 2.01
N ALA A 61 12.31 -3.48 2.66
CA ALA A 61 12.37 -2.43 3.68
C ALA A 61 13.79 -1.88 3.86
N TYR A 62 13.88 -0.74 4.55
CA TYR A 62 15.12 -0.14 5.02
C TYR A 62 14.94 0.50 6.40
N ASN A 63 16.04 0.72 7.10
CA ASN A 63 16.07 1.40 8.40
C ASN A 63 17.37 2.20 8.50
N LEU A 64 17.25 3.52 8.70
CA LEU A 64 18.39 4.45 8.78
C LEU A 64 18.70 4.92 10.20
N GLU A 65 17.86 4.57 11.19
CA GLU A 65 17.96 5.09 12.57
C GLU A 65 18.90 4.28 13.46
N GLY A 66 19.20 3.03 13.09
CA GLY A 66 20.13 2.18 13.84
C GLY A 66 21.60 2.61 13.75
N GLU A 67 22.47 2.01 14.58
CA GLU A 67 23.93 2.24 14.54
C GLU A 67 24.55 1.99 13.16
N LYS A 68 23.90 1.13 12.36
CA LYS A 68 24.24 0.85 10.97
C LYS A 68 22.97 0.90 10.14
N GLU A 69 23.09 1.50 8.96
CA GLU A 69 22.04 1.39 7.95
C GLU A 69 21.72 -0.08 7.67
N TRP A 70 20.43 -0.40 7.67
CA TRP A 70 19.93 -1.72 7.34
C TRP A 70 19.04 -1.65 6.10
N TYR A 71 19.19 -2.64 5.22
CA TYR A 71 18.38 -2.82 4.03
C TYR A 71 18.03 -4.28 3.92
N SER A 72 16.78 -4.59 3.54
CA SER A 72 16.39 -5.97 3.33
C SER A 72 17.22 -6.62 2.22
N VAL A 73 17.71 -7.83 2.50
CA VAL A 73 18.38 -8.68 1.51
C VAL A 73 17.39 -9.47 0.66
N GLU A 74 16.12 -9.49 1.07
CA GLU A 74 15.04 -10.23 0.43
C GLU A 74 14.10 -9.31 -0.33
N ASP A 75 13.41 -9.89 -1.31
CA ASP A 75 12.33 -9.26 -2.06
C ASP A 75 11.06 -10.09 -1.82
N ILE A 76 10.10 -9.56 -1.07
CA ILE A 76 8.89 -10.31 -0.71
C ILE A 76 7.80 -10.10 -1.77
N GLY A 77 7.27 -11.20 -2.31
CA GLY A 77 6.30 -11.15 -3.41
C GLY A 77 4.99 -10.41 -3.11
N ILE A 78 4.50 -10.45 -1.86
CA ILE A 78 3.27 -9.73 -1.47
C ILE A 78 3.47 -8.20 -1.54
N ASP A 79 4.65 -7.71 -1.16
CA ASP A 79 5.02 -6.29 -1.14
C ASP A 79 5.27 -5.74 -2.55
N LYS A 80 5.93 -6.54 -3.38
CA LYS A 80 6.08 -6.23 -4.81
C LYS A 80 4.73 -6.24 -5.52
N GLY A 81 3.90 -7.24 -5.21
CA GLY A 81 2.59 -7.44 -5.79
C GLY A 81 1.71 -6.22 -5.56
N ILE A 82 1.54 -5.80 -4.31
CA ILE A 82 0.68 -4.64 -3.97
C ILE A 82 1.18 -3.34 -4.63
N SER A 83 2.50 -3.14 -4.63
CA SER A 83 3.13 -1.97 -5.26
C SER A 83 2.80 -1.90 -6.75
N MET A 84 2.99 -3.00 -7.47
CA MET A 84 2.77 -3.07 -8.92
C MET A 84 1.29 -2.92 -9.29
N VAL A 85 0.39 -3.64 -8.61
CA VAL A 85 -1.04 -3.62 -8.97
C VAL A 85 -1.68 -2.26 -8.66
N MET A 86 -1.25 -1.58 -7.60
CA MET A 86 -1.79 -0.26 -7.25
C MET A 86 -1.21 0.85 -8.12
N LEU A 87 0.07 0.76 -8.50
CA LEU A 87 0.65 1.66 -9.49
C LEU A 87 -0.08 1.55 -10.83
N GLU A 88 -0.35 0.34 -11.32
CA GLU A 88 -1.12 0.15 -12.56
C GLU A 88 -2.56 0.68 -12.44
N ASN A 89 -3.19 0.49 -11.28
CA ASN A 89 -4.52 1.06 -11.05
C ASN A 89 -4.52 2.59 -11.03
N TYR A 90 -3.46 3.21 -10.51
CA TYR A 90 -3.29 4.66 -10.56
C TYR A 90 -3.07 5.17 -11.99
N LEU A 91 -2.29 4.46 -12.80
CA LEU A 91 -1.99 4.86 -14.17
C LEU A 91 -3.18 4.69 -15.13
N SER A 92 -3.85 3.53 -15.09
CA SER A 92 -4.88 3.18 -16.08
C SER A 92 -6.16 2.58 -15.47
N GLY A 93 -6.09 2.07 -14.24
CA GLY A 93 -7.19 1.34 -13.61
C GLY A 93 -7.39 -0.07 -14.16
N THR A 94 -6.46 -0.60 -14.97
CA THR A 94 -6.65 -1.87 -15.70
C THR A 94 -6.93 -3.05 -14.77
N ILE A 95 -6.24 -3.17 -13.64
CA ILE A 95 -6.43 -4.31 -12.73
C ILE A 95 -7.86 -4.30 -12.15
N TRP A 96 -8.34 -3.15 -11.69
CA TRP A 96 -9.72 -3.00 -11.23
C TRP A 96 -10.74 -3.24 -12.35
N GLN A 97 -10.51 -2.71 -13.55
CA GLN A 97 -11.41 -2.94 -14.68
C GLN A 97 -11.50 -4.43 -15.03
N CYS A 98 -10.38 -5.14 -15.06
CA CYS A 98 -10.32 -6.58 -15.29
C CYS A 98 -11.05 -7.36 -14.19
N PHE A 99 -10.82 -7.02 -12.92
CA PHE A 99 -11.49 -7.68 -11.79
C PHE A 99 -13.01 -7.46 -11.82
N MET A 100 -13.45 -6.23 -12.07
CA MET A 100 -14.86 -5.85 -12.06
C MET A 100 -15.64 -6.39 -13.27
N LYS A 101 -14.99 -6.77 -14.37
CA LYS A 101 -15.62 -7.49 -15.49
C LYS A 101 -16.03 -8.93 -15.15
N ASN A 102 -15.59 -9.48 -14.03
CA ASN A 102 -15.89 -10.86 -13.66
C ASN A 102 -17.34 -10.99 -13.12
N LYS A 103 -18.19 -11.71 -13.87
CA LYS A 103 -19.59 -11.98 -13.50
C LYS A 103 -19.79 -12.57 -12.10
N PHE A 104 -18.82 -13.34 -11.59
CA PHE A 104 -18.89 -13.92 -10.25
C PHE A 104 -18.62 -12.89 -9.16
N VAL A 105 -17.71 -11.94 -9.41
CA VAL A 105 -17.47 -10.79 -8.53
C VAL A 105 -18.73 -9.93 -8.45
N GLU A 106 -19.32 -9.56 -9.59
CA GLU A 106 -20.56 -8.77 -9.62
C GLU A 106 -21.71 -9.48 -8.88
N LYS A 107 -21.87 -10.79 -9.09
CA LYS A 107 -22.87 -11.59 -8.39
C LYS A 107 -22.63 -11.61 -6.88
N GLY A 108 -21.37 -11.70 -6.45
CA GLY A 108 -20.96 -11.62 -5.05
C GLY A 108 -21.34 -10.28 -4.42
N LEU A 109 -20.98 -9.16 -5.07
CA LEU A 109 -21.31 -7.81 -4.61
C LEU A 109 -22.83 -7.62 -4.46
N LYS A 110 -23.62 -8.06 -5.45
CA LYS A 110 -25.09 -8.03 -5.40
C LYS A 110 -25.66 -8.82 -4.23
N LYS A 111 -25.17 -10.04 -3.99
CA LYS A 111 -25.60 -10.88 -2.85
C LYS A 111 -25.29 -10.23 -1.50
N LEU A 112 -24.14 -9.56 -1.40
CA LEU A 112 -23.69 -8.85 -0.20
C LEU A 112 -24.30 -7.45 -0.07
N LYS A 113 -25.12 -7.02 -1.03
CA LYS A 113 -25.70 -5.67 -1.11
C LYS A 113 -24.62 -4.56 -1.12
N ILE A 114 -23.42 -4.86 -1.61
CA ILE A 114 -22.35 -3.87 -1.83
C ILE A 114 -22.64 -3.18 -3.17
N GLN A 115 -22.71 -1.85 -3.13
CA GLN A 115 -23.05 -1.03 -4.28
C GLN A 115 -21.97 0.01 -4.50
N LYS A 116 -21.64 0.25 -5.78
CA LYS A 116 -20.85 1.42 -6.15
C LYS A 116 -21.70 2.65 -5.87
N ILE A 117 -21.15 3.60 -5.14
CA ILE A 117 -21.79 4.89 -4.93
C ILE A 117 -21.23 5.84 -5.99
N GLU A 118 -22.10 6.30 -6.88
CA GLU A 118 -21.70 7.16 -7.99
C GLU A 118 -21.74 8.65 -7.61
N ASP A 119 -22.50 9.02 -6.58
CA ASP A 119 -22.59 10.38 -6.07
C ASP A 119 -22.16 10.44 -4.60
N LYS A 120 -21.12 11.23 -4.30
CA LYS A 120 -20.62 11.44 -2.93
C LYS A 120 -21.69 12.04 -2.00
N ASN A 121 -22.66 12.79 -2.54
CA ASN A 121 -23.75 13.37 -1.75
C ASN A 121 -24.75 12.31 -1.25
N GLU A 122 -24.81 11.15 -1.90
CA GLU A 122 -25.67 10.04 -1.50
C GLU A 122 -25.16 9.31 -0.25
N VAL A 123 -23.85 9.37 0.00
CA VAL A 123 -23.20 8.80 1.20
C VAL A 123 -23.65 9.54 2.45
N THR A 124 -23.59 10.87 2.42
CA THR A 124 -23.93 11.73 3.56
C THR A 124 -25.39 11.56 3.97
N LYS A 125 -26.31 11.50 2.99
CA LYS A 125 -27.74 11.25 3.25
C LYS A 125 -28.03 9.88 3.87
N LYS A 126 -27.29 8.83 3.49
CA LYS A 126 -27.49 7.48 4.05
C LYS A 126 -26.96 7.35 5.48
N LEU A 127 -25.95 8.14 5.85
CA LEU A 127 -25.42 8.15 7.22
C LEU A 127 -26.29 8.94 8.20
N GLU A 128 -27.04 9.94 7.72
CA GLU A 128 -27.99 10.72 8.56
C GLU A 128 -29.32 9.99 8.83
N LEU A 129 -29.58 8.88 8.13
CA LEU A 129 -30.82 8.08 8.25
C LEU A 129 -30.67 6.82 9.12
N VAL A 130 -29.53 6.67 9.81
CA VAL A 130 -29.23 5.59 10.76
C VAL A 130 -28.87 6.21 12.11
#